data_AF-A0A7U3YY64-F1
#
_entry.id   AF-A0A7U3YY64-F1
#
_cell.length_a   1.000
_cell.length_b   1.000
_cell.length_c   1.000
_cell.angle_alpha   90.00
_cell.angle_beta   90.00
_cell.angle_gamma   90.00
#
_symmetry.space_group_name_H-M   'P 1'
#
loop_
_entity.id
_entity.type
_entity.pdbx_description
1 polymer ?
#
loop_
_entity_poly.entity_id
_entity_poly.type
_entity_poly.pdbx_seq_one_letter_code
_entity_poly.pdbx_strand_id
1 'polypeptide(L)'
;MNVAFLTTAPQSLTQDLCDLANLEGHLLAVRALMRLDTGNEKGEGEAYSLNQCGIANAAYRFGFAWYGGRFDRSACEPLINALHTLGTDLDPAVWKRCFDEGCNDAEIEQEQVNLITPM
;
A
#
# COMPACT_ATOMS: atom_id res chain seq x y z
N MET A 1 -14.13 2.45 -2.12
CA MET A 1 -13.55 3.47 -1.23
C MET A 1 -12.22 3.90 -1.84
N ASN A 2 -12.07 5.17 -2.21
CA ASN A 2 -10.82 5.68 -2.78
C ASN A 2 -9.77 5.69 -1.66
N VAL A 3 -8.72 4.88 -1.79
CA VAL A 3 -7.54 5.00 -0.92
C VAL A 3 -6.98 6.41 -1.17
N ALA A 4 -6.56 7.12 -0.13
CA ALA A 4 -5.91 8.42 -0.29
C ALA A 4 -4.55 8.24 -1.00
N PHE A 5 -4.16 9.19 -1.86
CA PHE A 5 -2.83 9.18 -2.45
C PHE A 5 -1.80 9.39 -1.34
N LEU A 6 -0.88 8.45 -1.17
CA LEU A 6 0.17 8.56 -0.15
C LEU A 6 1.43 9.13 -0.82
N THR A 7 2.05 10.09 -0.16
CA THR A 7 3.36 10.65 -0.54
C THR A 7 4.45 10.14 0.39
N THR A 8 5.71 10.38 0.02
CA THR A 8 6.91 10.20 0.88
C THR A 8 7.09 11.36 1.87
N ALA A 9 6.41 12.49 1.65
CA ALA A 9 6.57 13.68 2.46
C ALA A 9 6.15 13.45 3.93
N PRO A 10 6.90 14.00 4.91
CA PRO A 10 6.56 13.88 6.33
C PRO A 10 5.15 14.41 6.64
N GLN A 11 4.46 13.74 7.56
CA GLN A 11 3.12 14.12 8.02
C GLN A 11 3.01 14.11 9.56
N SER A 12 1.90 14.64 10.07
CA SER A 12 1.57 14.50 11.50
C SER A 12 1.34 13.03 11.88
N LEU A 13 1.60 12.66 13.15
CA LEU A 13 1.40 11.28 13.61
C LEU A 13 -0.06 10.84 13.41
N THR A 14 -1.00 11.72 13.73
CA THR A 14 -2.43 11.46 13.53
C THR A 14 -2.74 11.15 12.08
N GLN A 15 -2.18 11.90 11.13
CA GLN A 15 -2.41 11.66 9.71
C GLN A 15 -1.86 10.31 9.27
N ASP A 16 -0.67 9.93 9.73
CA ASP A 16 -0.07 8.63 9.37
C ASP A 16 -0.85 7.45 9.94
N LEU A 17 -1.28 7.54 11.20
CA LEU A 17 -2.15 6.52 11.79
C LEU A 17 -3.48 6.41 11.04
N CYS A 18 -4.08 7.54 10.64
CA CYS A 18 -5.28 7.57 9.83
C CYS A 18 -5.07 6.90 8.47
N ASP A 19 -3.95 7.18 7.80
CA ASP A 19 -3.68 6.63 6.47
C ASP A 19 -3.38 5.13 6.50
N LEU A 20 -2.66 4.66 7.53
CA LEU A 20 -2.49 3.23 7.77
C LEU A 20 -3.83 2.53 8.06
N ALA A 21 -4.67 3.12 8.92
CA ALA A 21 -6.00 2.57 9.21
C ALA A 21 -6.92 2.57 7.97
N ASN A 22 -6.81 3.58 7.09
CA ASN A 22 -7.56 3.64 5.84
C ASN A 22 -7.13 2.55 4.85
N LEU A 23 -5.82 2.27 4.76
CA LEU A 23 -5.31 1.14 3.98
C LEU A 23 -5.84 -0.18 4.52
N GLU A 24 -5.83 -0.37 5.86
CA GLU A 24 -6.31 -1.60 6.49
C GLU A 24 -7.81 -1.78 6.23
N GLY A 25 -8.59 -0.71 6.41
CA GLY A 25 -10.02 -0.69 6.11
C GLY A 25 -10.32 -1.03 4.64
N HIS A 26 -9.49 -0.57 3.71
CA HIS A 26 -9.62 -0.92 2.29
C HIS A 26 -9.41 -2.43 2.07
N LEU A 27 -8.35 -3.00 2.63
CA LEU A 27 -8.08 -4.45 2.54
C LEU A 27 -9.17 -5.29 3.21
N LEU A 28 -9.71 -4.84 4.35
CA LEU A 28 -10.84 -5.51 5.01
C LEU A 28 -12.10 -5.50 4.13
N ALA A 29 -12.36 -4.40 3.40
CA ALA A 29 -13.45 -4.34 2.43
C ALA A 29 -13.21 -5.32 1.27
N VAL A 30 -11.99 -5.39 0.73
CA VAL A 30 -11.63 -6.39 -0.31
C VAL A 30 -11.82 -7.81 0.21
N ARG A 31 -11.36 -8.11 1.44
CA ARG A 31 -11.57 -9.41 2.08
C ARG A 31 -13.04 -9.79 2.16
N ALA A 32 -13.91 -8.84 2.48
CA ALA A 32 -15.35 -9.07 2.55
C ALA A 32 -15.92 -9.40 1.16
N LEU A 33 -15.51 -8.69 0.11
CA LEU A 33 -15.92 -8.95 -1.27
C LEU A 33 -15.47 -10.33 -1.75
N MET A 34 -14.23 -10.72 -1.46
CA MET A 34 -13.70 -12.04 -1.79
C MET A 34 -14.50 -13.16 -1.13
N ARG A 35 -14.89 -12.98 0.15
CA ARG A 35 -15.73 -13.95 0.88
C ARG A 35 -17.14 -14.09 0.30
N LEU A 36 -17.65 -13.04 -0.33
CA LEU A 36 -18.94 -13.05 -1.03
C LEU A 36 -18.82 -13.57 -2.47
N ASP A 37 -17.63 -14.00 -2.88
CA ASP A 37 -17.28 -14.40 -4.25
C ASP A 37 -17.60 -13.32 -5.31
N THR A 38 -17.42 -12.06 -4.92
CA THR A 38 -17.65 -10.90 -5.79
C THR A 38 -16.32 -10.25 -6.17
N GLY A 39 -16.16 -9.86 -7.44
CA GLY A 39 -14.96 -9.14 -7.90
C GLY A 39 -13.70 -10.01 -8.05
N ASN A 40 -13.85 -11.33 -8.04
CA ASN A 40 -12.77 -12.31 -8.25
C ASN A 40 -12.50 -12.59 -9.73
N GLU A 41 -13.46 -12.30 -10.60
CA GLU A 41 -13.33 -12.49 -12.05
C GLU A 41 -12.37 -11.45 -12.65
N LYS A 42 -11.55 -11.90 -13.61
CA LYS A 42 -10.71 -11.03 -14.42
C LYS A 42 -11.48 -10.60 -15.65
N GLY A 43 -11.39 -9.32 -16.00
CA GLY A 43 -11.82 -8.84 -17.31
C GLY A 43 -10.99 -9.46 -18.43
N GLU A 44 -11.51 -9.45 -19.65
CA GLU A 44 -10.77 -9.90 -20.82
C GLU A 44 -9.50 -9.06 -21.00
N GLY A 45 -8.33 -9.70 -21.06
CA GLY A 45 -7.04 -9.04 -21.19
C GLY A 45 -6.50 -8.40 -19.89
N GLU A 46 -7.24 -8.46 -18.79
CA GLU A 46 -6.81 -7.88 -17.52
C GLU A 46 -5.84 -8.81 -16.77
N ALA A 47 -4.76 -8.22 -16.24
CA ALA A 47 -3.80 -8.96 -15.42
C ALA A 47 -4.38 -9.33 -14.04
N TYR A 48 -5.31 -8.52 -13.53
CA TYR A 48 -5.87 -8.58 -12.19
C TYR A 48 -7.40 -8.56 -12.19
N SER A 49 -8.00 -9.24 -11.22
CA SER A 49 -9.41 -9.03 -10.88
C SER A 49 -9.61 -7.72 -10.14
N LEU A 50 -10.86 -7.29 -9.94
CA LEU A 50 -11.16 -6.08 -9.17
C LEU A 50 -10.60 -6.16 -7.75
N ASN A 51 -10.72 -7.31 -7.09
CA ASN A 51 -10.17 -7.51 -5.74
C ASN A 51 -8.63 -7.46 -5.76
N GLN A 52 -7.99 -8.09 -6.74
CA GLN A 52 -6.53 -8.03 -6.89
C GLN A 52 -6.05 -6.60 -7.16
N CYS A 53 -6.79 -5.79 -7.92
CA CYS A 53 -6.50 -4.37 -8.09
C CYS A 53 -6.56 -3.60 -6.76
N GLY A 54 -7.52 -3.91 -5.89
CA GLY A 54 -7.61 -3.33 -4.55
C GLY A 54 -6.39 -3.67 -3.68
N ILE A 55 -5.98 -4.95 -3.70
CA ILE A 55 -4.78 -5.41 -2.98
C ILE A 55 -3.53 -4.74 -3.55
N ALA A 56 -3.36 -4.76 -4.87
CA ALA A 56 -2.22 -4.16 -5.57
C ALA A 56 -2.06 -2.67 -5.24
N ASN A 57 -3.17 -1.92 -5.30
CA ASN A 57 -3.17 -0.48 -5.03
C ASN A 57 -2.77 -0.17 -3.57
N ALA A 58 -3.31 -0.92 -2.61
CA ALA A 58 -2.97 -0.76 -1.20
C ALA A 58 -1.49 -1.13 -0.94
N ALA A 59 -1.02 -2.25 -1.49
CA ALA A 59 0.35 -2.72 -1.37
C ALA A 59 1.35 -1.69 -1.91
N TYR A 60 1.13 -1.21 -3.14
CA TYR A 60 1.98 -0.21 -3.80
C TYR A 60 2.09 1.07 -2.97
N ARG A 61 0.94 1.66 -2.59
CA ARG A 61 0.93 2.93 -1.85
C ARG A 61 1.57 2.80 -0.49
N PHE A 62 1.36 1.67 0.17
CA PHE A 62 1.97 1.37 1.44
C PHE A 62 3.49 1.24 1.31
N GLY A 63 3.98 0.43 0.37
CA GLY A 63 5.41 0.25 0.13
C GLY A 63 6.13 1.55 -0.24
N PHE A 64 5.51 2.35 -1.11
CA PHE A 64 6.02 3.66 -1.50
C PHE A 64 6.17 4.63 -0.32
N ALA A 65 5.11 4.82 0.46
CA ALA A 65 5.15 5.72 1.61
C ALA A 65 6.07 5.20 2.73
N TRP A 66 6.06 3.89 2.98
CA TRP A 66 6.86 3.28 4.03
C TRP A 66 8.35 3.35 3.74
N TYR A 67 8.78 2.95 2.53
CA TYR A 67 10.18 3.05 2.12
C TYR A 67 10.65 4.51 2.03
N GLY A 68 9.72 5.43 1.71
CA GLY A 68 9.92 6.87 1.79
C GLY A 68 10.16 7.43 3.20
N GLY A 69 10.11 6.60 4.26
CA GLY A 69 10.34 6.99 5.66
C GLY A 69 9.12 7.59 6.37
N ARG A 70 7.92 7.51 5.76
CA ARG A 70 6.74 8.19 6.30
C ARG A 70 6.26 7.59 7.63
N PHE A 71 6.41 6.28 7.83
CA PHE A 71 5.84 5.59 8.99
C PHE A 71 6.86 5.14 10.03
N ASP A 72 8.01 5.80 10.13
CA ASP A 72 9.15 5.42 11.01
C ASP A 72 8.88 5.54 12.52
N ARG A 73 7.76 6.17 12.90
CA ARG A 73 7.38 6.33 14.31
C ARG A 73 6.88 5.00 14.87
N SER A 74 7.40 4.59 16.02
CA SER A 74 7.02 3.34 16.69
C SER A 74 5.51 3.18 16.95
N ALA A 75 4.78 4.28 17.12
CA ALA A 75 3.32 4.26 17.24
C ALA A 75 2.60 3.69 15.99
N CYS A 76 3.24 3.72 14.81
CA CYS A 76 2.72 3.16 13.57
C CYS A 76 2.94 1.64 13.45
N GLU A 77 3.90 1.07 14.20
CA GLU A 77 4.34 -0.32 14.06
C GLU A 77 3.20 -1.35 14.17
N PRO A 78 2.24 -1.25 15.12
CA PRO A 78 1.14 -2.21 15.18
C PRO A 78 0.28 -2.24 13.91
N LEU A 79 0.01 -1.07 13.31
CA LEU A 79 -0.79 -0.98 12.08
C LEU A 79 0.00 -1.41 10.84
N ILE A 80 1.29 -1.11 10.78
CA ILE A 80 2.21 -1.63 9.74
C ILE A 80 2.19 -3.16 9.72
N ASN A 81 2.33 -3.79 10.89
CA ASN A 81 2.32 -5.24 11.02
C ASN A 81 0.96 -5.85 10.66
N ALA A 82 -0.13 -5.22 11.09
CA ALA A 82 -1.50 -5.64 10.74
C ALA A 82 -1.73 -5.57 9.22
N LEU A 83 -1.31 -4.49 8.57
CA LEU A 83 -1.39 -4.31 7.12
C LEU A 83 -0.62 -5.38 6.36
N HIS A 84 0.65 -5.62 6.72
CA HIS A 84 1.46 -6.67 6.09
C HIS A 84 0.81 -8.05 6.21
N THR A 85 0.32 -8.38 7.41
CA THR A 85 -0.34 -9.66 7.68
C THR A 85 -1.60 -9.79 6.82
N LEU A 86 -2.48 -8.79 6.86
CA LEU A 86 -3.74 -8.81 6.13
C LEU A 86 -3.54 -8.87 4.61
N GLY A 87 -2.61 -8.08 4.08
CA GLY A 87 -2.30 -8.07 2.65
C GLY A 87 -1.75 -9.41 2.16
N THR A 88 -0.82 -10.00 2.92
CA THR A 88 -0.23 -11.30 2.62
C THR A 88 -1.27 -12.43 2.70
N ASP A 89 -2.18 -12.37 3.66
CA ASP A 89 -3.28 -13.33 3.81
C ASP A 89 -4.28 -13.30 2.64
N LEU A 90 -4.47 -12.13 2.00
CA LEU A 90 -5.44 -11.96 0.92
C LEU A 90 -4.92 -12.49 -0.42
N ASP A 91 -3.74 -12.04 -0.83
CA ASP A 91 -3.06 -12.50 -2.03
C ASP A 91 -1.56 -12.22 -1.88
N PRO A 92 -0.75 -13.22 -1.45
CA PRO A 92 0.65 -12.99 -1.13
C PRO A 92 1.49 -12.62 -2.35
N ALA A 93 1.10 -13.11 -3.54
CA ALA A 93 1.83 -12.84 -4.77
C ALA A 93 1.61 -11.39 -5.23
N VAL A 94 0.35 -10.95 -5.26
CA VAL A 94 0.01 -9.57 -5.62
C VAL A 94 0.53 -8.58 -4.59
N TRP A 95 0.36 -8.88 -3.31
CA TRP A 95 0.83 -8.04 -2.22
C TRP A 95 2.34 -7.80 -2.32
N LYS A 96 3.14 -8.88 -2.35
CA LYS A 96 4.59 -8.76 -2.39
C LYS A 96 5.06 -7.99 -3.63
N ARG A 97 4.55 -8.35 -4.82
CA ARG A 97 5.01 -7.74 -6.07
C ARG A 97 4.75 -6.23 -6.08
N CYS A 98 3.53 -5.82 -5.76
CA CYS A 98 3.16 -4.40 -5.83
C CYS A 98 3.74 -3.59 -4.66
N PHE A 99 3.95 -4.20 -3.49
CA PHE A 99 4.68 -3.56 -2.40
C PHE A 99 6.13 -3.27 -2.80
N ASP A 100 6.83 -4.26 -3.36
CA ASP A 100 8.20 -4.11 -3.85
C ASP A 100 8.27 -3.04 -4.96
N GLU A 101 7.31 -3.03 -5.89
CA GLU A 101 7.17 -1.97 -6.92
C GLU A 101 7.07 -0.57 -6.27
N GLY A 102 6.25 -0.41 -5.23
CA GLY A 102 6.12 0.86 -4.50
C GLY A 102 7.42 1.28 -3.81
N CYS A 103 8.13 0.35 -3.17
CA CYS A 103 9.42 0.65 -2.54
C CYS A 103 10.47 1.11 -3.56
N ASN A 104 10.56 0.44 -4.72
CA ASN A 104 11.49 0.82 -5.79
C ASN A 104 11.20 2.23 -6.32
N ASP A 105 9.93 2.59 -6.51
CA ASP A 105 9.57 3.93 -6.97
C ASP A 105 9.93 5.02 -5.95
N ALA A 106 9.81 4.73 -4.65
CA ALA A 106 10.24 5.64 -3.59
C ALA A 106 11.77 5.81 -3.56
N GLU A 107 12.53 4.74 -3.80
CA GLU A 107 13.99 4.80 -3.95
C GLU A 107 14.38 5.72 -5.12
N ILE A 108 13.76 5.53 -6.28
CA ILE A 108 13.98 6.34 -7.48
C ILE A 108 13.67 7.82 -7.20
N GLU A 109 12.59 8.12 -6.48
CA GLU A 109 12.25 9.50 -6.10
C GLU A 109 13.34 10.13 -5.22
N GLN A 110 13.84 9.40 -4.21
CA GLN A 110 14.92 9.88 -3.34
C GLN A 110 16.22 10.13 -4.12
N GLU A 111 16.59 9.24 -5.04
CA GLU A 111 17.77 9.42 -5.90
C GLU A 111 17.66 10.67 -6.78
N GLN A 112 16.49 10.91 -7.37
CA GLN A 112 16.26 12.11 -8.18
C GLN A 112 16.39 13.40 -7.36
N VAL A 113 15.84 13.43 -6.14
CA VAL A 113 15.98 14.59 -5.24
C VAL A 113 17.45 14.87 -4.91
N ASN A 114 18.23 13.83 -4.66
CA ASN A 114 19.67 13.93 -4.37
C ASN A 114 20.49 14.44 -5.57
N LEU A 115 20.10 14.09 -6.80
CA LEU A 115 20.74 14.58 -8.03
C LEU A 115 20.45 16.07 -8.29
N ILE A 116 19.28 16.55 -7.91
CA ILE A 116 18.85 17.96 -8.12
C ILE A 116 19.36 18.87 -7.00
N THR A 117 19.60 18.31 -5.81
CA THR A 117 20.06 19.05 -4.62
C THR A 117 21.33 18.40 -4.05
N PRO A 118 22.47 18.43 -4.78
CA PRO A 118 23.71 17.88 -4.26
C PRO A 118 24.13 18.69 -3.02
N MET A 119 24.45 17.97 -1.93
CA MET A 119 25.02 18.55 -0.72
C MET A 119 26.35 19.26 -0.99
#